data_AF-A0A1H0V0C2-F1
#
_entry.id   AF-A0A1H0V0C2-F1
#
_cell.length_a   1.000
_cell.length_b   1.000
_cell.length_c   1.000
_cell.angle_alpha   90.00
_cell.angle_beta   90.00
_cell.angle_gamma   90.00
#
_symmetry.space_group_name_H-M   'P 1'
#
loop_
_entity.id
_entity.type
_entity.pdbx_description
1 polymer ?
#
loop_
_entity_poly.entity_id
_entity_poly.type
_entity_poly.pdbx_seq_one_letter_code
_entity_poly.pdbx_strand_id
1 'polypeptide(L)'
;MRLPAPRGPMSSALIAELRRPPLPRPALLVSGGTRDAWADDDLQLSLWVCYELRTRGFDDVAAGWEDHPALAQFHAALEQRWESALRTLTGTTTPAALTDEGRAELRRHHAFWQPRREMRSVLRDIQGDAYGTRSERTRSVLFTVTLRDVAPSTGVDEMPAPTLALVNALSLFGLHQRLVGALVGFLTAVDTIGGDPFAQLLPVQWPPEDVRLGFTVCHELHARLTRHVHASLRAGRPLAEGALVALTGPRC
;
A
#
# COMPACT_ATOMS: atom_id res chain seq x y z
N MET A 1 2.96 3.14 18.96
CA MET A 1 3.07 4.26 17.98
C MET A 1 1.97 5.25 18.27
N ARG A 2 2.19 6.56 18.14
CA ARG A 2 1.11 7.57 18.27
C ARG A 2 0.42 7.86 16.94
N LEU A 3 -0.82 8.35 17.01
CA LEU A 3 -1.57 8.82 15.85
C LEU A 3 -0.82 9.95 15.13
N PRO A 4 -0.82 9.97 13.79
CA PRO A 4 -0.13 10.97 12.98
C PRO A 4 -0.83 12.33 13.02
N ALA A 5 -0.17 13.36 12.48
CA ALA A 5 -0.77 14.65 12.18
C ALA A 5 -1.79 14.52 11.02
N PRO A 6 -2.99 15.11 11.16
CA PRO A 6 -4.00 15.03 10.11
C PRO A 6 -3.61 15.83 8.86
N ARG A 7 -4.08 15.39 7.69
CA ARG A 7 -3.79 15.98 6.37
C ARG A 7 -5.00 16.55 5.64
N GLY A 8 -6.16 16.49 6.28
CA GLY A 8 -7.40 17.07 5.76
C GLY A 8 -8.59 16.82 6.68
N PRO A 9 -9.81 17.18 6.24
CA PRO A 9 -11.01 17.08 7.06
C PRO A 9 -11.32 15.65 7.54
N MET A 10 -11.09 14.62 6.71
CA MET A 10 -11.39 13.23 7.07
C MET A 10 -10.46 12.73 8.17
N SER A 11 -9.15 12.84 7.96
CA SER A 11 -8.13 12.45 8.94
C SER A 11 -8.22 13.29 10.21
N SER A 12 -8.56 14.59 10.10
CA SER A 12 -8.79 15.45 11.27
C SER A 12 -9.94 14.94 12.14
N ALA A 13 -11.09 14.63 11.53
CA ALA A 13 -12.24 14.10 12.24
C ALA A 13 -11.93 12.72 12.84
N LEU A 14 -11.33 11.82 12.06
CA LEU A 14 -10.94 10.49 12.50
C LEU A 14 -10.02 10.54 13.72
N ILE A 15 -8.90 11.27 13.64
CA ILE A 15 -7.90 11.36 14.71
C ILE A 15 -8.50 12.02 15.97
N ALA A 16 -9.35 13.04 15.80
CA ALA A 16 -9.99 13.72 16.92
C ALA A 16 -11.00 12.83 17.66
N GLU A 17 -11.72 11.96 16.95
CA GLU A 17 -12.66 10.99 17.52
C GLU A 17 -11.93 9.83 18.21
N LEU A 18 -10.89 9.28 17.57
CA LEU A 18 -10.13 8.13 18.08
C LEU A 18 -9.46 8.38 19.43
N ARG A 19 -9.10 9.63 19.75
CA ARG A 19 -8.50 10.02 21.04
C ARG A 19 -9.49 10.04 22.20
N ARG A 20 -10.79 9.89 21.94
CA ARG A 20 -11.85 9.94 22.95
C ARG A 20 -12.59 8.60 22.97
N PRO A 21 -13.17 8.20 24.12
CA PRO A 21 -14.05 7.03 24.15
C PRO A 21 -15.15 7.16 23.08
N PRO A 22 -15.44 6.08 22.33
CA PRO A 22 -16.37 6.16 21.22
C PRO A 22 -17.77 6.53 21.71
N LEU A 23 -18.37 7.54 21.09
CA LEU A 23 -19.78 7.86 21.25
C LEU A 23 -20.63 6.82 20.48
N PRO A 24 -21.91 6.62 20.85
CA PRO A 24 -22.80 5.71 20.12
C PRO A 24 -22.93 6.02 18.61
N ARG A 25 -22.74 7.29 18.25
CA ARG A 25 -22.71 7.78 16.86
C ARG A 25 -21.57 8.79 16.70
N PRO A 26 -20.34 8.32 16.44
CA PRO A 26 -19.20 9.21 16.30
C PRO A 26 -19.26 9.97 14.98
N ALA A 27 -18.68 11.17 14.95
CA ALA A 27 -18.71 12.07 13.80
C ALA A 27 -17.61 11.73 12.77
N LEU A 28 -17.60 10.49 12.26
CA LEU A 28 -16.67 10.06 11.22
C LEU A 28 -17.11 10.58 9.85
N LEU A 29 -16.22 11.30 9.17
CA LEU A 29 -16.51 11.97 7.90
C LEU A 29 -15.88 11.23 6.71
N VAL A 30 -16.71 10.76 5.78
CA VAL A 30 -16.24 10.22 4.50
C VAL A 30 -16.49 11.25 3.41
N SER A 31 -15.41 11.82 2.86
CA SER A 31 -15.48 12.66 1.67
C SER A 31 -15.35 11.81 0.41
N GLY A 32 -16.18 12.10 -0.60
CA GLY A 32 -16.00 11.56 -1.94
C GLY A 32 -14.71 12.08 -2.62
N GLY A 33 -14.18 13.22 -2.13
CA GLY A 33 -13.01 13.89 -2.65
C GLY A 33 -13.17 14.38 -4.10
N THR A 34 -12.31 15.31 -4.51
CA THR A 34 -12.22 15.79 -5.90
C THR A 34 -10.89 15.45 -6.56
N ARG A 35 -9.94 14.92 -5.78
CA ARG A 35 -8.60 14.51 -6.24
C ARG A 35 -8.57 13.03 -6.57
N ASP A 36 -7.64 12.67 -7.44
CA ASP A 36 -7.30 11.27 -7.70
C ASP A 36 -6.98 10.56 -6.37
N ALA A 37 -7.59 9.40 -6.13
CA ALA A 37 -7.52 8.72 -4.84
C ALA A 37 -6.08 8.43 -4.38
N TRP A 38 -5.15 8.15 -5.30
CA TRP A 38 -3.73 7.87 -4.99
C TRP A 38 -2.92 9.12 -4.61
N ALA A 39 -3.40 10.32 -4.96
CA ALA A 39 -2.77 11.60 -4.64
C ALA A 39 -3.53 12.36 -3.53
N ASP A 40 -4.61 11.77 -3.02
CA ASP A 40 -5.40 12.32 -1.93
C ASP A 40 -4.75 11.96 -0.58
N ASP A 41 -3.90 12.86 -0.07
CA ASP A 41 -3.22 12.70 1.22
C ASP A 41 -4.17 12.40 2.38
N ASP A 42 -5.36 12.99 2.38
CA ASP A 42 -6.33 12.83 3.47
C ASP A 42 -6.97 11.43 3.43
N LEU A 43 -7.33 10.95 2.23
CA LEU A 43 -7.79 9.58 2.04
C LEU A 43 -6.70 8.56 2.41
N GLN A 44 -5.49 8.73 1.88
CA GLN A 44 -4.42 7.75 2.05
C GLN A 44 -3.94 7.67 3.50
N LEU A 45 -3.88 8.79 4.22
CA LEU A 45 -3.59 8.78 5.65
C LEU A 45 -4.73 8.13 6.45
N SER A 46 -5.99 8.44 6.14
CA SER A 46 -7.14 7.87 6.85
C SER A 46 -7.20 6.34 6.69
N LEU A 47 -6.96 5.83 5.48
CA LEU A 47 -6.85 4.38 5.22
C LEU A 47 -5.71 3.75 6.02
N TRP A 48 -4.54 4.38 6.00
CA TRP A 48 -3.37 3.86 6.71
C TRP A 48 -3.63 3.76 8.22
N VAL A 49 -4.25 4.80 8.82
CA VAL A 49 -4.66 4.77 10.24
C VAL A 49 -5.62 3.61 10.51
N CYS A 50 -6.63 3.40 9.66
CA CYS A 50 -7.56 2.27 9.82
C CYS A 50 -6.86 0.90 9.70
N TYR A 51 -5.90 0.77 8.80
CA TYR A 51 -5.13 -0.48 8.64
C TYR A 51 -4.20 -0.75 9.83
N GLU A 52 -3.48 0.25 10.33
CA GLU A 52 -2.64 0.10 11.51
C GLU A 52 -3.48 -0.19 12.76
N LEU A 53 -4.64 0.43 12.93
CA LEU A 53 -5.57 0.10 14.02
C LEU A 53 -5.96 -1.39 14.02
N ARG A 54 -6.18 -1.98 12.85
CA ARG A 54 -6.58 -3.39 12.71
C ARG A 54 -5.42 -4.37 12.95
N THR A 55 -4.18 -3.94 12.76
CA THR A 55 -3.02 -4.85 12.72
C THR A 55 -2.06 -4.66 13.90
N ARG A 56 -1.97 -3.46 14.47
CA ARG A 56 -1.04 -3.12 15.56
C ARG A 56 -1.62 -2.22 16.66
N GLY A 57 -2.49 -1.27 16.31
CA GLY A 57 -3.02 -0.27 17.23
C GLY A 57 -2.11 0.96 17.42
N PHE A 58 -2.58 1.93 18.22
CA PHE A 58 -1.85 3.15 18.59
C PHE A 58 -1.92 3.40 20.09
N ASP A 59 -0.88 4.06 20.63
CA ASP A 59 -0.71 4.29 22.07
C ASP A 59 -1.67 5.37 22.63
N ASP A 60 -2.14 6.28 21.77
CA ASP A 60 -3.01 7.42 22.12
C ASP A 60 -4.46 7.27 21.62
N VAL A 61 -4.88 6.06 21.25
CA VAL A 61 -6.28 5.73 20.92
C VAL A 61 -7.02 5.31 22.18
N ALA A 62 -8.25 5.80 22.35
CA ALA A 62 -9.08 5.45 23.49
C ALA A 62 -9.58 4.00 23.40
N ALA A 63 -9.73 3.36 24.56
CA ALA A 63 -10.31 2.02 24.64
C ALA A 63 -11.75 1.97 24.09
N GLY A 64 -12.13 0.82 23.52
CA GLY A 64 -13.49 0.57 23.01
C GLY A 64 -13.69 0.83 21.51
N TRP A 65 -12.70 1.39 20.82
CA TRP A 65 -12.76 1.58 19.36
C TRP A 65 -12.61 0.26 18.57
N GLU A 66 -11.92 -0.74 19.12
CA GLU A 66 -11.60 -2.02 18.45
C GLU A 66 -12.85 -2.74 17.92
N ASP A 67 -13.91 -2.76 18.72
CA ASP A 67 -15.18 -3.41 18.39
C ASP A 67 -16.26 -2.43 17.91
N HIS A 68 -15.93 -1.14 17.77
CA HIS A 68 -16.95 -0.13 17.49
C HIS A 68 -17.40 -0.17 16.01
N PRO A 69 -18.68 -0.43 15.72
CA PRO A 69 -19.15 -0.70 14.36
C PRO A 69 -19.01 0.49 13.41
N ALA A 70 -19.03 1.73 13.93
CA ALA A 70 -18.84 2.92 13.11
C ALA A 70 -17.45 2.98 12.48
N LEU A 71 -16.41 2.47 13.17
CA LEU A 71 -15.06 2.44 12.63
C LEU A 71 -14.96 1.43 11.47
N ALA A 72 -15.58 0.27 11.61
CA ALA A 72 -15.66 -0.73 10.54
C ALA A 72 -16.42 -0.21 9.32
N GLN A 73 -17.55 0.49 9.53
CA GLN A 73 -18.33 1.12 8.45
C GLN A 73 -17.54 2.22 7.74
N PHE A 74 -16.88 3.09 8.51
CA PHE A 74 -16.01 4.14 7.98
C PHE A 74 -14.89 3.55 7.12
N HIS A 75 -14.17 2.56 7.65
CA HIS A 75 -13.09 1.90 6.94
C HIS A 75 -13.58 1.24 5.64
N ALA A 76 -14.70 0.51 5.67
CA ALA A 76 -15.27 -0.12 4.49
C ALA A 76 -15.63 0.91 3.40
N ALA A 77 -16.12 2.09 3.77
CA ALA A 77 -16.40 3.15 2.80
C ALA A 77 -15.12 3.70 2.14
N LEU A 78 -14.03 3.84 2.91
CA LEU A 78 -12.74 4.25 2.35
C LEU A 78 -12.15 3.18 1.43
N GLU A 79 -12.23 1.91 1.82
CA GLU A 79 -11.76 0.78 1.02
C GLU A 79 -12.52 0.64 -0.28
N GLN A 80 -13.84 0.85 -0.26
CA GLN A 80 -14.65 0.87 -1.48
C GLN A 80 -14.18 1.98 -2.43
N ARG A 81 -14.01 3.20 -1.93
CA ARG A 81 -13.48 4.32 -2.74
C ARG A 81 -12.10 3.99 -3.29
N TRP A 82 -11.23 3.40 -2.47
CA TRP A 82 -9.87 3.06 -2.87
C TRP A 82 -9.82 1.95 -3.93
N GLU A 83 -10.54 0.86 -3.70
CA GLU A 83 -10.62 -0.24 -4.64
C GLU A 83 -11.22 0.19 -5.98
N SER A 84 -12.29 0.98 -5.96
CA SER A 84 -12.87 1.53 -7.19
C SER A 84 -11.83 2.31 -7.98
N ALA A 85 -11.01 3.13 -7.32
CA ALA A 85 -9.92 3.85 -7.98
C ALA A 85 -8.84 2.89 -8.53
N LEU A 86 -8.43 1.87 -7.77
CA LEU A 86 -7.46 0.88 -8.22
C LEU A 86 -7.93 0.11 -9.46
N ARG A 87 -9.22 -0.22 -9.53
CA ARG A 87 -9.82 -0.91 -10.69
C ARG A 87 -9.88 -0.05 -11.95
N THR A 88 -9.79 1.27 -11.83
CA THR A 88 -9.71 2.17 -12.99
C THR A 88 -8.31 2.23 -13.60
N LEU A 89 -7.29 1.68 -12.92
CA LEU A 89 -5.93 1.66 -13.44
C LEU A 89 -5.84 0.73 -14.64
N THR A 90 -5.53 1.33 -15.79
CA THR A 90 -5.19 0.60 -17.00
C THR A 90 -3.68 0.41 -17.06
N GLY A 91 -3.22 -0.83 -17.21
CA GLY A 91 -1.82 -1.09 -17.50
C GLY A 91 -1.43 -0.45 -18.84
N THR A 92 -0.28 0.22 -18.87
CA THR A 92 0.30 0.78 -20.10
C THR A 92 0.96 -0.29 -20.98
N THR A 93 1.20 -1.48 -20.44
CA THR A 93 1.85 -2.59 -21.14
C THR A 93 0.83 -3.66 -21.54
N THR A 94 0.57 -3.78 -22.84
CA THR A 94 -0.14 -4.94 -23.39
C THR A 94 0.83 -6.13 -23.41
N PRO A 95 0.50 -7.28 -22.80
CA PRO A 95 1.35 -8.46 -22.90
C PRO A 95 1.51 -8.89 -24.36
N ALA A 96 2.76 -9.07 -24.81
CA ALA A 96 3.00 -9.71 -26.10
C ALA A 96 2.61 -11.19 -26.01
N ALA A 97 1.83 -11.68 -26.97
CA ALA A 97 1.51 -13.10 -27.04
C ALA A 97 2.78 -13.88 -27.41
N LEU A 98 3.14 -14.93 -26.67
CA LEU A 98 4.14 -15.87 -27.19
C LEU A 98 3.52 -16.67 -28.33
N THR A 99 4.36 -17.00 -29.31
CA THR A 99 4.07 -18.03 -30.30
C THR A 99 3.98 -19.41 -29.64
N ASP A 100 3.37 -20.38 -30.33
CA ASP A 100 3.33 -21.77 -29.85
C ASP A 100 4.74 -22.38 -29.69
N GLU A 101 5.68 -21.96 -30.53
CA GLU A 101 7.10 -22.32 -30.46
C GLU A 101 7.74 -21.79 -29.17
N GLY A 102 7.51 -20.52 -28.83
CA GLY A 102 7.98 -19.95 -27.57
C GLY A 102 7.35 -20.65 -26.35
N ARG A 103 6.06 -21.00 -26.41
CA ARG A 103 5.41 -21.83 -25.37
C ARG A 103 6.00 -23.23 -25.27
N ALA A 104 6.44 -23.83 -26.37
CA ALA A 104 7.11 -25.13 -26.35
C ALA A 104 8.52 -25.04 -25.75
N GLU A 105 9.26 -23.97 -26.06
CA GLU A 105 10.58 -23.69 -25.50
C GLU A 105 10.53 -23.51 -23.98
N LEU A 106 9.63 -22.64 -23.49
CA LEU A 106 9.46 -22.42 -22.06
C LEU A 106 8.99 -23.69 -21.32
N ARG A 107 8.21 -24.57 -21.96
CA ARG A 107 7.80 -25.86 -21.38
C ARG A 107 8.99 -26.81 -21.24
N ARG A 108 9.87 -26.85 -22.24
CA ARG A 108 11.10 -27.65 -22.20
C ARG A 108 12.04 -27.22 -21.07
N HIS A 109 12.14 -25.93 -20.81
CA HIS A 109 13.00 -25.38 -19.75
C HIS A 109 12.33 -25.26 -18.38
N HIS A 110 11.14 -25.85 -18.20
CA HIS A 110 10.35 -25.71 -16.96
C HIS A 110 10.14 -24.25 -16.52
N ALA A 111 10.17 -23.30 -17.46
CA ALA A 111 10.04 -21.89 -17.17
C ALA A 111 8.60 -21.51 -16.79
N PHE A 112 7.62 -22.37 -17.11
CA PHE A 112 6.26 -22.21 -16.59
C PHE A 112 6.26 -22.42 -15.08
N TRP A 113 5.88 -21.36 -14.36
CA TRP A 113 5.51 -21.44 -12.95
C TRP A 113 4.51 -22.59 -12.80
N GLN A 114 4.98 -23.71 -12.24
CA GLN A 114 4.10 -24.75 -11.76
C GLN A 114 3.76 -24.38 -10.31
N PRO A 115 2.48 -24.32 -9.93
CA PRO A 115 2.12 -24.13 -8.54
C PRO A 115 2.75 -25.27 -7.71
N ARG A 116 3.90 -25.01 -7.10
CA ARG A 116 4.53 -25.96 -6.19
C ARG A 116 3.65 -26.01 -4.94
N ARG A 117 2.85 -27.08 -4.82
CA ARG A 117 2.07 -27.50 -3.65
C ARG A 117 1.53 -26.34 -2.78
N GLU A 118 0.29 -25.95 -3.09
CA GLU A 118 -0.52 -24.92 -2.43
C GLU A 118 0.10 -23.51 -2.36
N MET A 119 -0.56 -22.51 -2.98
CA MET A 119 -0.21 -21.08 -2.90
C MET A 119 0.10 -20.60 -1.47
N ARG A 120 -0.52 -21.24 -0.47
CA ARG A 120 -0.29 -21.01 0.95
C ARG A 120 1.14 -21.32 1.41
N SER A 121 1.80 -22.35 0.86
CA SER A 121 3.19 -22.66 1.20
C SER A 121 4.11 -21.56 0.68
N VAL A 122 3.93 -21.13 -0.57
CA VAL A 122 4.74 -20.06 -1.18
C VAL A 122 4.57 -18.73 -0.45
N LEU A 123 3.33 -18.32 -0.12
CA LEU A 123 3.09 -17.10 0.66
C LEU A 123 3.70 -17.20 2.06
N ARG A 124 3.69 -18.39 2.68
CA ARG A 124 4.33 -18.64 3.96
C ARG A 124 5.86 -18.54 3.86
N ASP A 125 6.45 -19.02 2.77
CA ASP A 125 7.88 -18.92 2.53
C ASP A 125 8.30 -17.45 2.31
N ILE A 126 7.55 -16.70 1.49
CA ILE A 126 7.74 -15.24 1.31
C ILE A 126 7.63 -14.51 2.66
N GLN A 127 6.61 -14.84 3.45
CA GLN A 127 6.43 -14.27 4.78
C GLN A 127 7.58 -14.68 5.71
N GLY A 128 8.01 -15.93 5.67
CA GLY A 128 9.16 -16.44 6.44
C GLY A 128 10.44 -15.69 6.11
N ASP A 129 10.70 -15.40 4.84
CA ASP A 129 11.87 -14.64 4.39
C ASP A 129 11.78 -13.13 4.69
N ALA A 130 10.56 -12.58 4.76
CA ALA A 130 10.34 -11.18 5.11
C ALA A 130 10.45 -10.94 6.63
N TYR A 131 9.85 -11.83 7.42
CA TYR A 131 9.78 -11.70 8.87
C TYR A 131 10.90 -12.42 9.61
N GLY A 132 11.61 -13.35 8.96
CA GLY A 132 12.66 -14.15 9.56
C GLY A 132 12.12 -15.19 10.56
N THR A 133 12.90 -16.24 10.81
CA THR A 133 12.62 -17.21 11.90
C THR A 133 13.07 -16.72 13.27
N ARG A 134 13.82 -15.60 13.33
CA ARG A 134 14.30 -14.92 14.53
C ARG A 134 14.06 -13.42 14.39
N SER A 135 13.59 -12.76 15.46
CA SER A 135 13.19 -11.34 15.46
C SER A 135 14.28 -10.38 14.99
N GLU A 136 15.56 -10.70 15.23
CA GLU A 136 16.70 -9.87 14.83
C GLU A 136 16.98 -9.88 13.32
N ARG A 137 16.45 -10.87 12.59
CA ARG A 137 16.63 -11.02 11.14
C ARG A 137 15.43 -10.59 10.32
N THR A 138 14.38 -10.08 10.97
CA THR A 138 13.23 -9.49 10.30
C THR A 138 13.69 -8.32 9.43
N ARG A 139 13.28 -8.28 8.15
CA ARG A 139 13.72 -7.23 7.21
C ARG A 139 13.39 -5.82 7.72
N SER A 140 12.32 -5.64 8.50
CA SER A 140 11.99 -4.35 9.13
C SER A 140 12.97 -3.94 10.23
N VAL A 141 13.52 -4.90 11.02
CA VAL A 141 14.55 -4.63 12.03
C VAL A 141 15.85 -4.25 11.33
N LEU A 142 16.26 -5.01 10.31
CA LEU A 142 17.43 -4.67 9.50
C LEU A 142 17.29 -3.30 8.86
N PHE A 143 16.12 -2.99 8.27
CA PHE A 143 15.82 -1.68 7.70
C PHE A 143 15.84 -0.55 8.74
N THR A 144 15.32 -0.79 9.94
CA THR A 144 15.32 0.21 11.03
C THR A 144 16.74 0.46 11.53
N VAL A 145 17.53 -0.60 11.70
CA VAL A 145 18.94 -0.50 12.10
C VAL A 145 19.74 0.25 11.04
N THR A 146 19.56 -0.05 9.75
CA THR A 146 20.26 0.67 8.68
C THR A 146 19.79 2.12 8.57
N LEU A 147 18.49 2.41 8.71
CA LEU A 147 17.99 3.78 8.72
C LEU A 147 18.49 4.59 9.91
N ARG A 148 18.65 3.98 11.09
CA ARG A 148 19.19 4.67 12.27
C ARG A 148 20.54 5.33 11.98
N ASP A 149 21.34 4.69 11.14
CA ASP A 149 22.68 5.15 10.77
C ASP A 149 22.67 6.18 9.62
N VAL A 150 21.57 6.30 8.86
CA VAL A 150 21.48 7.13 7.64
C VAL A 150 20.51 8.31 7.77
N ALA A 151 19.40 8.16 8.49
CA ALA A 151 18.38 9.18 8.70
C ALA A 151 17.56 8.86 9.99
N PRO A 152 17.77 9.59 11.10
CA PRO A 152 17.31 9.14 12.42
C PRO A 152 15.79 9.26 12.71
N SER A 153 14.94 9.75 11.80
CA SER A 153 13.54 10.05 12.19
C SER A 153 12.52 10.21 11.06
N THR A 154 12.47 9.34 10.05
CA THR A 154 11.41 9.44 9.03
C THR A 154 10.13 8.75 9.53
N GLY A 155 9.18 9.53 10.02
CA GLY A 155 7.86 9.07 10.48
C GLY A 155 6.82 9.01 9.36
N VAL A 156 5.65 8.43 9.64
CA VAL A 156 4.53 8.43 8.68
C VAL A 156 4.09 9.84 8.29
N ASP A 157 4.26 10.82 9.21
CA ASP A 157 3.94 12.23 8.98
C ASP A 157 4.65 12.82 7.77
N GLU A 158 5.83 12.32 7.45
CA GLU A 158 6.67 12.73 6.32
C GLU A 158 6.38 11.92 5.04
N MET A 159 5.58 10.85 5.11
CA MET A 159 5.35 9.99 3.94
C MET A 159 4.31 10.60 3.00
N PRO A 160 4.63 10.90 1.73
CA PRO A 160 3.65 11.49 0.82
C PRO A 160 2.55 10.48 0.43
N ALA A 161 1.38 10.96 -0.02
CA ALA A 161 0.26 10.11 -0.44
C ALA A 161 0.64 8.93 -1.37
N PRO A 162 1.51 9.09 -2.38
CA PRO A 162 1.89 7.97 -3.27
C PRO A 162 2.59 6.82 -2.54
N THR A 163 3.34 7.12 -1.46
CA THR A 163 3.97 6.09 -0.62
C THR A 163 2.91 5.34 0.17
N LEU A 164 1.99 6.07 0.81
CA LEU A 164 0.88 5.47 1.55
C LEU A 164 -0.05 4.66 0.63
N ALA A 165 -0.26 5.10 -0.61
CA ALA A 165 -1.07 4.39 -1.59
C ALA A 165 -0.53 2.99 -1.91
N LEU A 166 0.78 2.83 -2.05
CA LEU A 166 1.40 1.51 -2.24
C LEU A 166 1.16 0.59 -1.05
N VAL A 167 1.37 1.09 0.17
CA VAL A 167 1.18 0.32 1.40
C VAL A 167 -0.29 -0.03 1.61
N ASN A 168 -1.20 0.92 1.39
CA ASN A 168 -2.64 0.72 1.52
C ASN A 168 -3.19 -0.26 0.49
N ALA A 169 -2.66 -0.27 -0.75
CA ALA A 169 -3.02 -1.29 -1.74
C ALA A 169 -2.61 -2.69 -1.28
N LEU A 170 -1.40 -2.85 -0.72
CA LEU A 170 -0.95 -4.12 -0.17
C LEU A 170 -1.82 -4.56 1.02
N SER A 171 -2.16 -3.64 1.94
CA SER A 171 -3.05 -3.90 3.08
C SER A 171 -4.45 -4.33 2.63
N LEU A 172 -5.04 -3.61 1.66
CA LEU A 172 -6.34 -3.97 1.07
C LEU A 172 -6.31 -5.39 0.50
N PHE A 173 -5.29 -5.73 -0.29
CA PHE A 173 -5.21 -7.07 -0.87
C PHE A 173 -4.93 -8.16 0.17
N GLY A 174 -4.15 -7.85 1.21
CA GLY A 174 -3.79 -8.76 2.28
C GLY A 174 -4.92 -9.07 3.26
N LEU A 175 -5.84 -8.13 3.49
CA LEU A 175 -6.90 -8.25 4.49
C LEU A 175 -8.23 -8.80 3.94
N HIS A 176 -8.38 -8.89 2.61
CA HIS A 176 -9.61 -9.30 1.95
C HIS A 176 -9.43 -10.57 1.14
N GLN A 177 -10.06 -11.67 1.56
CA GLN A 177 -9.95 -12.97 0.89
C GLN A 177 -10.34 -12.94 -0.60
N ARG A 178 -11.30 -12.08 -0.97
CA ARG A 178 -11.72 -11.89 -2.37
C ARG A 178 -10.66 -11.23 -3.26
N LEU A 179 -9.62 -10.65 -2.65
CA LEU A 179 -8.52 -9.94 -3.33
C LEU A 179 -7.20 -10.70 -3.26
N VAL A 180 -7.20 -11.97 -2.83
CA VAL A 180 -5.96 -12.77 -2.73
C VAL A 180 -5.28 -12.92 -4.10
N GLY A 181 -6.02 -13.03 -5.20
CA GLY A 181 -5.41 -13.00 -6.54
C GLY A 181 -4.66 -11.70 -6.81
N ALA A 182 -5.24 -10.56 -6.45
CA ALA A 182 -4.57 -9.26 -6.54
C ALA A 182 -3.34 -9.17 -5.63
N LEU A 183 -3.37 -9.76 -4.43
CA LEU A 183 -2.17 -9.84 -3.58
C LEU A 183 -1.04 -10.61 -4.29
N VAL A 184 -1.35 -11.76 -4.88
CA VAL A 184 -0.37 -12.58 -5.62
C VAL A 184 0.23 -11.78 -6.77
N GLY A 185 -0.61 -11.11 -7.57
CA GLY A 185 -0.14 -10.27 -8.67
C GLY A 185 0.73 -9.10 -8.21
N PHE A 186 0.36 -8.45 -7.10
CA PHE A 186 1.10 -7.35 -6.53
C PHE A 186 2.49 -7.80 -6.04
N LEU A 187 2.57 -8.89 -5.27
CA LEU A 187 3.85 -9.44 -4.78
C LEU A 187 4.74 -9.91 -5.92
N THR A 188 4.14 -10.50 -6.95
CA THR A 188 4.85 -10.90 -8.17
C THR A 188 5.49 -9.68 -8.85
N ALA A 189 4.78 -8.55 -8.94
CA ALA A 189 5.31 -7.31 -9.49
C ALA A 189 6.39 -6.66 -8.60
N VAL A 190 6.32 -6.81 -7.28
CA VAL A 190 7.41 -6.34 -6.39
C VAL A 190 8.70 -7.10 -6.68
N ASP A 191 8.61 -8.41 -6.89
CA ASP A 191 9.76 -9.26 -7.19
C ASP A 191 10.39 -8.92 -8.56
N THR A 192 9.55 -8.58 -9.57
CA THR A 192 10.05 -8.11 -10.88
C THR A 192 10.76 -6.75 -10.81
N ILE A 193 10.29 -5.84 -9.96
CA ILE A 193 10.91 -4.53 -9.75
C ILE A 193 12.23 -4.66 -8.97
N GLY A 194 12.33 -5.67 -8.09
CA GLY A 194 13.47 -5.91 -7.19
C GLY A 194 14.79 -6.32 -7.85
N GLY A 195 14.82 -6.56 -9.17
CA GLY A 195 16.05 -6.69 -9.94
C GLY A 195 16.44 -8.11 -10.36
N ASP A 196 15.56 -9.10 -10.28
CA ASP A 196 15.78 -10.36 -10.99
C ASP A 196 15.37 -10.21 -12.47
N PRO A 197 16.31 -10.19 -13.43
CA PRO A 197 15.98 -10.12 -14.86
C PRO A 197 15.15 -11.33 -15.34
N PHE A 198 15.16 -12.46 -14.63
CA PHE A 198 14.31 -13.61 -14.94
C PHE A 198 12.87 -13.46 -14.45
N ALA A 199 12.61 -12.58 -13.48
CA ALA A 199 11.24 -12.27 -13.06
C ALA A 199 10.47 -11.54 -14.18
N GLN A 200 11.15 -10.83 -15.08
CA GLN A 200 10.54 -10.25 -16.30
C GLN A 200 10.07 -11.31 -17.30
N LEU A 201 10.51 -12.58 -17.16
CA LEU A 201 10.11 -13.70 -18.00
C LEU A 201 8.88 -14.43 -17.48
N LEU A 202 8.12 -13.87 -16.51
CA LEU A 202 6.90 -14.47 -15.99
C LEU A 202 5.99 -14.95 -17.12
N PRO A 203 5.85 -16.28 -17.29
CA PRO A 203 5.07 -16.85 -18.37
C PRO A 203 3.64 -17.05 -17.92
N VAL A 204 3.05 -16.01 -17.34
CA VAL A 204 1.59 -15.97 -17.16
C VAL A 204 1.08 -15.04 -18.24
N GLN A 205 1.00 -15.57 -19.47
CA GLN A 205 0.54 -14.81 -20.63
C GLN A 205 -0.88 -14.28 -20.45
N TRP A 206 -1.67 -14.86 -19.54
CA TRP A 206 -2.93 -14.31 -19.03
C TRP A 206 -3.18 -14.74 -17.59
N PRO A 207 -2.76 -13.93 -16.60
CA PRO A 207 -3.17 -14.18 -15.22
C PRO A 207 -4.68 -14.02 -15.13
N PRO A 208 -5.36 -14.71 -14.20
CA PRO A 208 -6.72 -14.36 -13.82
C PRO A 208 -6.86 -12.84 -13.59
N GLU A 209 -8.05 -12.28 -13.86
CA GLU A 209 -8.25 -10.82 -13.88
C GLU A 209 -7.84 -10.14 -12.57
N ASP A 210 -8.11 -10.80 -11.44
CA ASP A 210 -7.68 -10.40 -10.11
C ASP A 210 -6.15 -10.36 -9.96
N VAL A 211 -5.42 -11.35 -10.48
CA VAL A 211 -3.95 -11.33 -10.50
C VAL A 211 -3.41 -10.21 -11.38
N ARG A 212 -4.02 -9.96 -12.55
CA ARG A 212 -3.64 -8.83 -13.41
C ARG A 212 -3.86 -7.48 -12.73
N LEU A 213 -4.95 -7.33 -11.98
CA LEU A 213 -5.24 -6.12 -11.22
C LEU A 213 -4.08 -5.82 -10.26
N GLY A 214 -3.69 -6.80 -9.43
CA GLY A 214 -2.58 -6.65 -8.49
C GLY A 214 -1.26 -6.23 -9.12
N PHE A 215 -0.89 -6.91 -10.20
CA PHE A 215 0.33 -6.63 -10.96
C PHE A 215 0.32 -5.20 -11.53
N THR A 216 -0.79 -4.81 -12.16
CA THR A 216 -0.99 -3.48 -12.73
C THR A 216 -0.91 -2.39 -11.67
N VAL A 217 -1.59 -2.60 -10.54
CA VAL A 217 -1.61 -1.67 -9.41
C VAL A 217 -0.20 -1.42 -8.88
N CYS A 218 0.60 -2.47 -8.66
CA CYS A 218 1.97 -2.33 -8.18
C CYS A 218 2.83 -1.50 -9.15
N HIS A 219 2.84 -1.87 -10.44
CA HIS A 219 3.63 -1.16 -11.45
C HIS A 219 3.22 0.31 -11.59
N GLU A 220 1.92 0.61 -11.66
CA GLU A 220 1.48 2.00 -11.86
C GLU A 220 1.67 2.86 -10.62
N LEU A 221 1.38 2.35 -9.42
CA LEU A 221 1.65 3.11 -8.20
C LEU A 221 3.15 3.34 -8.00
N HIS A 222 4.00 2.34 -8.32
CA HIS A 222 5.45 2.51 -8.29
C HIS A 222 5.92 3.57 -9.31
N ALA A 223 5.46 3.50 -10.56
CA ALA A 223 5.79 4.50 -11.58
C ALA A 223 5.35 5.92 -11.18
N ARG A 224 4.22 6.06 -10.48
CA ARG A 224 3.73 7.34 -9.96
C ARG A 224 4.57 7.84 -8.80
N LEU A 225 4.95 6.98 -7.86
CA LEU A 225 5.88 7.33 -6.79
C LEU A 225 7.20 7.82 -7.39
N THR A 226 7.80 7.08 -8.32
CA THR A 226 9.05 7.48 -8.99
C THR A 226 8.92 8.84 -9.69
N ARG A 227 7.81 9.10 -10.39
CA ARG A 227 7.52 10.43 -10.97
C ARG A 227 7.40 11.52 -9.91
N HIS A 228 6.75 11.23 -8.78
CA HIS A 228 6.64 12.16 -7.66
C HIS A 228 8.02 12.50 -7.11
N VAL A 229 8.89 11.51 -6.86
CA VAL A 229 10.27 11.73 -6.41
C VAL A 229 11.05 12.63 -7.37
N HIS A 230 11.02 12.33 -8.67
CA HIS A 230 11.69 13.16 -9.68
C HIS A 230 11.11 14.58 -9.76
N ALA A 231 9.80 14.76 -9.53
CA ALA A 231 9.19 16.08 -9.49
C ALA A 231 9.62 16.88 -8.24
N SER A 232 9.65 16.24 -7.07
CA SER A 232 10.08 16.87 -5.81
C SER A 232 11.54 17.32 -5.86
N LEU A 233 12.42 16.46 -6.38
CA LEU A 233 13.84 16.79 -6.59
C LEU A 233 14.03 18.00 -7.50
N ARG A 234 13.32 18.05 -8.64
CA ARG A 234 13.38 19.20 -9.56
C ARG A 234 12.85 20.49 -8.94
N ALA A 235 11.90 20.38 -8.00
CA ALA A 235 11.33 21.52 -7.30
C ALA A 235 12.17 21.97 -6.08
N GLY A 236 13.30 21.30 -5.79
CA GLY A 236 14.12 21.59 -4.60
C GLY A 236 13.41 21.33 -3.27
N ARG A 237 12.33 20.53 -3.27
CA ARG A 237 11.57 20.17 -2.08
C ARG A 237 12.09 18.86 -1.51
N PRO A 238 12.24 18.73 -0.18
CA PRO A 238 12.51 17.42 0.42
C PRO A 238 11.36 16.47 0.10
N LEU A 239 11.67 15.17 -0.12
CA LEU A 239 10.66 14.12 -0.39
C LEU A 239 9.56 14.05 0.69
N ALA A 240 9.85 14.55 1.89
CA ALA A 240 9.03 14.52 3.08
C ALA A 240 7.95 15.61 3.16
N GLU A 241 8.02 16.67 2.35
CA GLU A 241 7.07 17.78 2.42
C GLU A 241 5.89 17.60 1.45
N GLY A 242 4.99 16.69 1.85
CA GLY A 242 3.61 16.71 1.39
C GLY A 242 2.86 17.89 2.03
N ALA A 243 2.90 19.06 1.38
CA ALA A 243 1.94 20.15 1.52
C ALA A 243 1.50 20.54 2.95
N LEU A 244 2.42 21.08 3.77
CA LEU A 244 2.08 21.87 4.97
C LEU A 244 2.08 23.40 4.74
N VAL A 245 2.30 23.87 3.51
CA VAL A 245 2.31 25.31 3.20
C VAL A 245 1.04 25.73 2.50
N ALA A 246 -0.03 25.95 3.27
CA ALA A 246 -1.16 26.78 2.85
C ALA A 246 -1.98 27.41 4.00
N LEU A 247 -1.50 27.43 5.25
CA LEU A 247 -2.27 28.02 6.38
C LEU A 247 -1.47 28.94 7.33
N THR A 248 -0.35 29.51 6.90
CA THR A 248 0.27 30.63 7.63
C THR A 248 0.29 31.88 6.76
N GLY A 249 -0.80 32.65 6.87
CA GLY A 249 -0.81 34.05 6.44
C GLY A 249 0.24 34.87 7.21
N PRO A 250 0.61 36.06 6.70
CA PRO A 250 1.69 36.86 7.26
C PRO A 250 1.28 37.35 8.65
N ARG A 251 2.07 36.98 9.67
CA ARG A 251 2.03 37.64 10.97
C ARG A 251 2.69 39.02 10.82
N CYS A 252 1.88 40.07 10.83
CA CYS A 252 2.29 41.38 11.36
C CYS A 252 2.15 41.35 12.88
#